data_AF-A0AAP5YFY5-F1
#
_entry.id   AF-A0AAP5YFY5-F1
#
_cell.length_a   1.000
_cell.length_b   1.000
_cell.length_c   1.000
_cell.angle_alpha   90.00
_cell.angle_beta   90.00
_cell.angle_gamma   90.00
#
_symmetry.space_group_name_H-M   'P 1'
#
loop_
_entity.id
_entity.type
_entity.pdbx_description
1 polymer ?
#
loop_
_entity_poly.entity_id
_entity_poly.type
_entity_poly.pdbx_seq_one_letter_code
_entity_poly.pdbx_strand_id
1 'polypeptide(L)' 'AVLTEKGEEALRQAPTPLQEHFINRFQKLEEWEQTLLLSSVQRISTMMNAEDIDVAPLLEIGSITKPE' A
#
# COMPACT_ATOMS: atom_id res chain seq x y z
N ALA A 1 -8.38 24.16 -10.13
CA ALA A 1 -6.93 24.40 -10.33
C ALA A 1 -6.42 23.47 -11.44
N VAL A 2 -5.42 23.88 -12.21
CA VAL A 2 -4.79 23.05 -13.26
C VAL A 2 -3.30 22.88 -12.96
N LEU A 3 -2.72 21.76 -13.37
CA LEU A 3 -1.29 21.50 -13.18
C LEU A 3 -0.46 22.48 -14.04
N THR A 4 0.68 22.90 -13.49
CA THR A 4 1.68 23.62 -14.29
C THR A 4 2.43 22.63 -15.17
N GLU A 5 3.09 23.12 -16.20
CA GLU A 5 3.91 22.30 -17.12
C GLU A 5 4.99 21.49 -16.38
N LYS A 6 5.59 22.07 -15.32
CA LYS A 6 6.52 21.36 -14.43
C LYS A 6 5.85 20.24 -13.63
N GLY A 7 4.59 20.45 -13.24
CA GLY A 7 3.78 19.46 -12.53
C GLY A 7 3.42 18.27 -13.42
N GLU A 8 3.08 18.51 -14.69
CA GLU A 8 2.88 17.42 -15.65
C GLU A 8 4.15 16.60 -15.89
N GLU A 9 5.29 17.27 -16.02
CA GLU A 9 6.55 16.58 -16.26
C GLU A 9 6.99 15.73 -15.06
N ALA A 10 6.82 16.24 -13.84
CA ALA A 10 7.06 15.47 -12.63
C ALA A 10 6.15 14.22 -12.54
N LEU A 11 4.90 14.34 -12.99
CA LEU A 11 3.94 13.24 -12.98
C LEU A 11 4.26 12.18 -14.06
N ARG A 12 4.74 12.61 -15.23
CA ARG A 12 5.22 11.70 -16.30
C ARG A 12 6.47 10.93 -15.90
N GLN A 13 7.35 11.54 -15.11
CA GLN A 13 8.58 10.90 -14.61
C GLN A 13 8.37 10.14 -13.30
N ALA A 14 7.19 10.22 -12.71
CA ALA A 14 6.91 9.54 -11.44
C ALA A 14 7.01 8.02 -11.63
N PRO A 15 7.80 7.31 -10.80
CA PRO A 15 7.81 5.86 -10.83
C PRO A 15 6.43 5.32 -10.41
N THR A 16 6.11 4.12 -10.88
CA THR A 16 4.92 3.40 -10.44
C THR A 16 4.91 3.31 -8.91
N PRO A 17 3.76 3.57 -8.25
CA PRO A 17 3.66 3.51 -6.80
C PRO A 17 4.16 2.17 -6.25
N LEU A 18 4.91 2.21 -5.15
CA LEU A 18 5.46 1.02 -4.50
C LEU A 18 4.35 0.01 -4.14
N GLN A 19 3.17 0.52 -3.77
CA GLN A 19 1.98 -0.27 -3.45
C GLN A 19 1.49 -1.05 -4.68
N GLU A 20 1.44 -0.43 -5.85
CA GLU A 20 1.02 -1.09 -7.09
C GLU A 20 2.02 -2.18 -7.49
N HIS A 21 3.33 -1.92 -7.35
CA HIS A 21 4.34 -2.95 -7.51
C HIS A 21 4.19 -4.12 -6.53
N PHE A 22 3.84 -3.84 -5.28
CA PHE A 22 3.59 -4.87 -4.28
C PHE A 22 2.36 -5.72 -4.63
N ILE A 23 1.21 -5.09 -4.92
CA ILE A 23 -0.04 -5.78 -5.28
C ILE A 23 0.19 -6.69 -6.48
N ASN A 24 0.84 -6.17 -7.54
CA ASN A 24 1.14 -6.95 -8.74
C ASN A 24 2.05 -8.15 -8.49
N ARG A 25 2.97 -8.07 -7.52
CA ARG A 25 3.82 -9.21 -7.15
C ARG A 25 3.10 -10.20 -6.24
N PHE A 26 2.34 -9.70 -5.27
CA PHE A 26 1.57 -10.52 -4.34
C PHE A 26 0.50 -11.35 -5.06
N GLN A 27 -0.25 -10.74 -5.99
CA GLN A 27 -1.28 -11.44 -6.77
C GLN A 27 -0.73 -12.52 -7.71
N LYS A 28 0.58 -12.50 -8.01
CA LYS A 28 1.23 -13.53 -8.83
C LYS A 28 1.67 -14.76 -8.03
N LEU A 29 1.62 -14.69 -6.70
CA LEU A 29 1.93 -15.82 -5.84
C LEU A 29 0.77 -16.83 -5.85
N GLU A 30 1.08 -18.09 -5.56
CA GLU A 30 0.03 -19.09 -5.36
C GLU A 30 -0.81 -18.73 -4.12
N GLU A 31 -2.07 -19.17 -4.10
CA GLU A 31 -3.02 -18.83 -3.03
C GLU A 31 -2.50 -19.19 -1.62
N TRP A 32 -1.78 -20.32 -1.52
CA TRP A 32 -1.18 -20.75 -0.25
C TRP A 32 -0.03 -19.82 0.19
N GLU A 33 0.74 -19.27 -0.74
CA GLU A 33 1.83 -18.32 -0.44
C GLU A 33 1.27 -16.99 0.04
N GLN A 34 0.20 -16.51 -0.61
CA GLN A 34 -0.53 -15.31 -0.20
C GLN A 34 -1.04 -15.46 1.24
N THR A 35 -1.64 -16.62 1.53
CA THR A 35 -2.15 -16.95 2.87
C THR A 35 -1.02 -17.04 3.90
N LEU A 36 0.10 -17.67 3.55
CA LEU A 36 1.28 -17.78 4.43
C LEU A 36 1.83 -16.39 4.80
N LEU A 37 1.98 -15.50 3.82
CA LEU A 37 2.46 -14.14 4.05
C LEU A 37 1.49 -13.35 4.95
N LEU A 38 0.19 -13.45 4.68
CA LEU A 38 -0.84 -12.82 5.51
C LEU A 38 -0.76 -13.28 6.97
N SER A 39 -0.73 -14.59 7.20
CA SER A 39 -0.62 -15.16 8.54
C SER A 39 0.69 -14.76 9.25
N SER A 40 1.78 -14.65 8.49
CA SER A 40 3.07 -14.20 9.03
C SER A 40 3.02 -12.75 9.52
N VAL A 41 2.41 -11.85 8.74
CA VAL A 41 2.22 -10.45 9.12
C VAL A 41 1.31 -10.33 10.34
N GLN A 42 0.19 -11.05 10.35
CA GLN A 42 -0.72 -11.09 11.50
C GLN A 42 0.00 -11.52 12.79
N ARG A 43 0.80 -12.60 12.72
CA ARG A 43 1.57 -13.09 13.87
C ARG A 43 2.61 -12.08 14.35
N ILE A 44 3.29 -11.38 13.45
CA ILE A 44 4.22 -10.31 13.81
C ILE A 44 3.48 -9.18 14.52
N SER A 45 2.33 -8.76 13.99
CA SER A 45 1.48 -7.72 14.60
C SER A 45 1.06 -8.08 16.03
N THR A 46 0.63 -9.32 16.25
CA THR A 46 0.33 -9.83 17.59
C THR A 46 1.55 -9.79 18.51
N MET A 47 2.73 -10.20 18.01
CA MET A 47 3.98 -10.12 18.81
C MET A 47 4.40 -8.69 19.15
N MET A 48 4.03 -7.71 18.32
CA MET A 48 4.27 -6.29 18.58
C MET A 48 3.28 -5.68 19.58
N ASN A 49 2.35 -6.47 20.12
CA ASN A 49 1.23 -6.00 20.95
C ASN A 49 0.45 -4.86 20.26
N ALA A 50 0.41 -4.90 18.92
CA ALA A 50 -0.17 -3.86 18.07
C ALA A 50 -1.69 -4.00 17.94
N GLU A 51 -2.33 -4.79 18.81
CA GLU A 51 -3.78 -4.98 18.84
C GLU A 51 -4.52 -3.67 19.18
N ASP A 52 -3.85 -2.74 19.90
CA ASP A 52 -4.35 -1.39 20.22
C ASP A 52 -3.80 -0.29 19.28
N ILE A 53 -2.94 -0.62 18.32
CA ILE A 53 -2.45 0.35 17.34
C ILE A 53 -3.43 0.35 16.17
N ASP A 54 -4.20 1.43 16.03
CA ASP A 54 -5.05 1.65 14.87
C ASP A 54 -4.18 1.86 13.62
N VAL A 55 -3.82 0.74 12.99
CA VAL A 55 -3.09 0.69 11.72
C VAL A 55 -4.03 0.77 10.51
N ALA A 56 -5.34 0.88 10.72
CA ALA A 56 -6.31 1.06 9.65
C ALA A 56 -5.96 2.23 8.72
N PRO A 57 -5.43 3.40 9.18
CA PRO A 57 -4.99 4.48 8.30
C PRO A 57 -3.75 4.12 7.47
N LEU A 58 -2.91 3.20 7.94
CA LEU A 58 -1.73 2.71 7.20
C LEU A 58 -2.12 1.65 6.16
N LEU A 59 -3.21 0.93 6.43
CA LEU A 59 -3.79 -0.13 5.58
C LEU A 59 -4.98 0.36 4.75
N GLU A 60 -5.38 1.63 4.86
CA GLU A 60 -6.46 2.21 4.07
C GLU A 60 -5.98 2.29 2.63
N ILE A 61 -6.40 1.30 1.84
CA ILE A 61 -6.18 1.21 0.39
C ILE A 61 -7.12 2.25 -0.23
N GLY A 62 -6.75 3.52 -0.14
CA GLY A 62 -7.53 4.64 -0.63
C GLY A 62 -6.62 5.83 -0.82
N SER A 63 -6.63 6.40 -2.03
CA SER A 63 -5.79 7.52 -2.42
C SER A 63 -5.71 8.59 -1.32
N ILE A 64 -4.49 9.03 -0.98
CA ILE A 64 -4.21 10.14 -0.04
C ILE A 64 -4.95 11.43 -0.45
N THR A 65 -5.48 11.47 -1.67
CA THR A 65 -6.43 12.47 -2.15
C THR A 65 -7.84 12.23 -1.59
N LYS A 66 -8.05 12.48 -0.31
CA LYS A 66 -9.37 12.90 0.18
C LYS A 66 -9.34 14.44 0.22
N PRO A 67 -9.99 15.14 -0.73
CA PRO A 67 -10.22 16.56 -0.56
C PRO A 67 -11.41 16.71 0.38
N GLU A 68 -11.18 17.31 1.55
CA GLU A 68 -12.24 18.08 2.23
C GLU A 68 -12.29 19.49 1.64
#